data_AF-A0A2V4WA59-F1
#
_entry.id   AF-A0A2V4WA59-F1
#
_cell.length_a   1.000
_cell.length_b   1.000
_cell.length_c   1.000
_cell.angle_alpha   90.00
_cell.angle_beta   90.00
_cell.angle_gamma   90.00
#
_symmetry.space_group_name_H-M   'P 1'
#
loop_
_entity.id
_entity.type
_entity.pdbx_description
1 polymer ?
#
loop_
_entity_poly.entity_id
_entity_poly.type
_entity_poly.pdbx_seq_one_letter_code
_entity_poly.pdbx_strand_id
1 'polypeptide(L)'
;MLHVKDILNIIRIHYGIELDTLSINYSRFLTHLQFFVQRLLENTMLESKDDELLERISMKYPEEGSCVSKINNYIGAKFERFMANEERLYLIIQISRVMDRAH
;
A
#
# COMPACT_ATOMS: atom_id res chain seq x y z
N MET A 1 -6.17 15.01 3.76
CA MET A 1 -5.77 14.50 2.43
C MET A 1 -6.78 13.45 1.98
N LEU A 2 -7.65 13.75 1.01
CA LEU A 2 -8.76 12.87 0.59
C LEU A 2 -8.25 11.50 0.08
N HIS A 3 -7.11 11.50 -0.61
CA HIS A 3 -6.56 10.30 -1.25
C HIS A 3 -5.97 9.26 -0.30
N VAL A 4 -5.42 9.68 0.85
CA VAL A 4 -4.94 8.75 1.88
C VAL A 4 -6.11 7.97 2.48
N LYS A 5 -7.25 8.64 2.69
CA LYS A 5 -8.47 7.99 3.19
C LYS A 5 -9.01 6.96 2.21
N ASP A 6 -8.94 7.23 0.91
CA ASP A 6 -9.36 6.29 -0.14
C ASP A 6 -8.54 4.99 -0.08
N ILE A 7 -7.21 5.09 0.07
CA ILE A 7 -6.32 3.93 0.22
C ILE A 7 -6.66 3.13 1.50
N LEU A 8 -6.80 3.81 2.64
CA LEU A 8 -7.19 3.17 3.90
C LEU A 8 -8.56 2.48 3.80
N ASN A 9 -9.49 3.07 3.06
CA ASN A 9 -10.81 2.49 2.83
C ASN A 9 -10.75 1.23 1.96
N ILE A 10 -9.89 1.19 0.94
CA ILE A 10 -9.62 -0.03 0.16
C ILE A 10 -9.16 -1.14 1.09
N ILE A 11 -8.24 -0.86 2.01
CA ILE A 11 -7.72 -1.85 2.97
C ILE A 11 -8.84 -2.34 3.90
N ARG A 12 -9.61 -1.41 4.50
CA ARG A 12 -10.73 -1.75 5.39
C ARG A 12 -11.77 -2.64 4.70
N ILE A 13 -12.17 -2.27 3.47
CA ILE A 13 -13.14 -3.05 2.69
C ILE A 13 -12.56 -4.40 2.28
N HIS A 14 -11.28 -4.44 1.88
CA HIS A 14 -10.62 -5.67 1.46
C HIS A 14 -10.65 -6.71 2.59
N TYR A 15 -10.34 -6.31 3.82
CA TYR A 15 -10.25 -7.22 4.95
C TYR A 15 -11.53 -7.31 5.79
N GLY A 16 -12.49 -6.43 5.59
CA GLY A 16 -13.71 -6.35 6.41
C GLY A 16 -13.45 -5.97 7.86
N ILE A 17 -12.44 -5.11 8.12
CA ILE A 17 -12.06 -4.72 9.49
C ILE A 17 -11.93 -3.20 9.66
N GLU A 18 -11.91 -2.77 10.92
CA GLU A 18 -11.39 -1.46 11.34
C GLU A 18 -9.91 -1.55 11.67
N LEU A 19 -9.13 -0.57 11.26
CA LEU A 19 -7.70 -0.50 11.58
C LEU A 19 -7.51 0.09 12.98
N ASP A 20 -6.60 -0.47 13.77
CA ASP A 20 -6.26 0.10 15.07
C ASP A 20 -5.47 1.40 14.90
N THR A 21 -6.18 2.52 14.98
CA THR A 21 -5.63 3.86 14.80
C THR A 21 -4.71 4.31 15.94
N LEU A 22 -4.69 3.59 17.07
CA LEU A 22 -3.83 3.88 18.21
C LEU A 22 -2.50 3.12 18.14
N SER A 23 -2.38 2.13 17.25
CA SER A 23 -1.16 1.35 17.10
C SER A 23 -0.01 2.14 16.48
N ILE A 24 1.22 1.83 16.90
CA ILE A 24 2.43 2.39 16.30
C ILE A 24 2.61 1.97 14.84
N ASN A 25 2.14 0.77 14.48
CA ASN A 25 2.18 0.26 13.11
C ASN A 25 1.27 1.11 12.22
N TYR A 26 0.05 1.42 12.66
CA TYR A 26 -0.84 2.30 11.92
C TYR A 26 -0.28 3.71 11.78
N SER A 27 0.28 4.30 12.84
CA SER A 27 0.87 5.65 12.79
C SER A 27 2.00 5.75 11.75
N ARG A 28 2.92 4.77 11.73
CA ARG A 28 4.00 4.69 10.73
C ARG A 28 3.45 4.50 9.32
N PHE A 29 2.48 3.62 9.16
CA PHE A 29 1.85 3.35 7.88
C PHE A 29 1.13 4.58 7.32
N LEU A 30 0.36 5.28 8.16
CA LEU A 30 -0.33 6.51 7.79
C LEU A 30 0.64 7.60 7.34
N THR A 31 1.73 7.78 8.10
CA THR A 31 2.80 8.74 7.76
C THR A 31 3.40 8.41 6.40
N HIS A 32 3.70 7.14 6.14
CA HIS A 32 4.19 6.70 4.84
C HIS A 32 3.20 7.01 3.71
N LEU A 33 1.92 6.66 3.89
CA LEU A 33 0.88 6.95 2.89
C LEU A 33 0.75 8.44 2.59
N GLN A 34 0.91 9.31 3.58
CA GLN A 34 0.90 10.76 3.37
C GLN A 34 2.04 11.20 2.45
N PHE A 35 3.27 10.74 2.71
CA PHE A 35 4.42 11.04 1.85
C PHE A 35 4.30 10.40 0.47
N PHE A 36 3.80 9.17 0.37
CA PHE A 36 3.56 8.50 -0.91
C PHE A 36 2.56 9.29 -1.76
N VAL A 37 1.41 9.67 -1.20
CA VAL A 37 0.41 10.48 -1.91
C VAL A 37 0.99 11.85 -2.30
N GLN A 38 1.83 12.45 -1.46
CA GLN A 38 2.51 13.70 -1.80
C GLN A 38 3.40 13.52 -3.05
N ARG A 39 4.29 12.52 -3.07
CA ARG A 39 5.16 12.21 -4.23
C ARG A 39 4.35 11.91 -5.49
N LEU A 40 3.22 11.20 -5.33
CA LEU A 40 2.32 10.89 -6.43
C LEU A 40 1.76 12.15 -7.09
N LEU A 41 1.33 13.13 -6.27
CA LEU A 41 0.80 14.41 -6.74
C LEU A 41 1.88 15.33 -7.33
N GLU A 42 3.10 15.26 -6.79
CA GLU A 42 4.26 16.05 -7.25
C GLU A 42 4.94 15.48 -8.50
N ASN A 43 4.47 14.34 -9.02
CA ASN A 43 5.09 13.63 -10.15
C ASN A 43 6.56 13.24 -9.90
N THR A 44 6.89 12.88 -8.66
CA THR A 44 8.24 12.47 -8.23
C THR A 44 8.29 10.99 -7.86
N MET A 45 7.47 10.19 -8.53
CA MET A 45 7.40 8.74 -8.32
C MET A 45 8.68 8.06 -8.79
N LEU A 46 9.11 7.05 -8.04
CA LEU A 46 10.27 6.24 -8.38
C LEU A 46 9.97 5.37 -9.61
N GLU A 47 11.01 5.03 -10.37
CA GLU A 47 10.94 4.01 -11.42
C GLU A 47 11.10 2.62 -10.81
N SER A 48 10.32 1.65 -11.31
CA SER A 48 10.42 0.26 -10.88
C SER A 48 11.76 -0.36 -11.27
N LYS A 49 12.35 -1.12 -10.36
CA LYS A 49 13.37 -2.12 -10.69
C LYS A 49 12.75 -3.52 -10.80
N ASP A 50 13.60 -4.48 -11.18
CA ASP A 50 13.32 -5.90 -11.43
C ASP A 50 12.17 -6.51 -10.61
N ASP A 51 11.30 -7.26 -11.30
CA ASP A 51 10.00 -7.75 -10.83
C ASP A 51 10.11 -8.97 -9.87
N GLU A 52 11.23 -9.70 -9.90
CA GLU A 52 11.35 -11.02 -9.26
C GLU A 52 11.04 -11.02 -7.76
N LEU A 53 11.53 -10.02 -7.02
CA LEU A 53 11.31 -9.94 -5.58
C LEU A 53 9.85 -9.68 -5.24
N LEU A 54 9.17 -8.85 -6.02
CA LEU A 54 7.77 -8.53 -5.81
C LEU A 54 6.89 -9.77 -6.05
N GLU A 55 7.19 -10.57 -7.07
CA GLU A 55 6.48 -11.82 -7.34
C GLU A 55 6.62 -12.81 -6.19
N ARG A 56 7.86 -13.05 -5.73
CA ARG A 56 8.14 -13.95 -4.59
C ARG A 56 7.41 -13.52 -3.33
N ILE A 57 7.40 -12.23 -3.02
CA ILE A 57 6.75 -11.71 -1.82
C ILE A 57 5.23 -11.74 -1.97
N SER A 58 4.69 -11.46 -3.15
CA SER A 58 3.25 -11.58 -3.44
C SER A 58 2.76 -13.03 -3.31
N MET A 59 3.58 -14.02 -3.68
CA MET A 59 3.26 -15.43 -3.45
C MET A 59 3.28 -15.80 -1.97
N LYS A 60 4.18 -15.20 -1.17
CA LYS A 60 4.27 -15.43 0.28
C LYS A 60 3.13 -14.75 1.06
N TYR A 61 2.66 -13.60 0.60
CA TYR A 61 1.61 -12.79 1.22
C TYR A 61 0.50 -12.50 0.21
N PRO A 62 -0.28 -13.53 -0.19
CA PRO A 62 -1.23 -13.41 -1.31
C PRO A 62 -2.37 -12.43 -1.02
N GLU A 63 -2.84 -12.35 0.22
CA GLU A 63 -3.90 -11.42 0.62
C GLU A 63 -3.41 -9.97 0.56
N GLU A 64 -2.24 -9.68 1.13
CA GLU A 64 -1.60 -8.37 1.08
C GLU A 64 -1.24 -7.98 -0.36
N GLY A 65 -0.72 -8.91 -1.16
CA GLY A 65 -0.44 -8.70 -2.58
C GLY A 65 -1.70 -8.34 -3.37
N SER A 66 -2.81 -9.03 -3.11
CA SER A 66 -4.12 -8.73 -3.68
C SER A 66 -4.62 -7.35 -3.27
N CYS A 67 -4.47 -6.99 -1.99
CA CYS A 67 -4.83 -5.67 -1.48
C CYS A 67 -4.02 -4.55 -2.16
N VAL A 68 -2.70 -4.71 -2.24
CA VAL A 68 -1.81 -3.76 -2.91
C VAL A 68 -2.10 -3.65 -4.40
N SER A 69 -2.50 -4.74 -5.06
CA SER A 69 -2.95 -4.71 -6.45
C SER A 69 -4.20 -3.82 -6.62
N LYS A 70 -5.19 -3.93 -5.73
CA LYS A 70 -6.38 -3.05 -5.73
C LYS A 70 -6.00 -1.58 -5.53
N ILE A 71 -5.08 -1.30 -4.62
CA ILE A 71 -4.54 0.06 -4.41
C ILE A 71 -3.87 0.56 -5.68
N ASN A 72 -3.02 -0.25 -6.32
CA ASN A 72 -2.31 0.12 -7.55
C ASN A 72 -3.27 0.44 -8.70
N ASN A 73 -4.34 -0.36 -8.86
CA ASN A 73 -5.36 -0.13 -9.87
C ASN A 73 -6.15 1.16 -9.60
N TYR A 74 -6.47 1.44 -8.33
CA TYR A 74 -7.08 2.70 -7.94
C TYR A 74 -6.19 3.91 -8.28
N ILE A 75 -4.89 3.82 -7.99
CA ILE A 75 -3.92 4.87 -8.34
C ILE A 75 -3.83 5.04 -9.87
N GLY A 76 -3.75 3.93 -10.62
CA GLY A 76 -3.76 3.92 -12.08
C GLY A 76 -4.97 4.62 -12.68
N ALA A 77 -6.16 4.27 -12.19
CA ALA A 77 -7.42 4.83 -12.70
C ALA A 77 -7.59 6.33 -12.37
N LYS A 78 -7.03 6.81 -11.25
CA LYS A 78 -7.27 8.17 -10.76
C LYS A 78 -6.17 9.16 -11.12
N PHE A 79 -4.93 8.69 -11.27
CA PHE A 79 -3.76 9.53 -11.49
C PHE A 79 -2.98 9.18 -12.75
N GLU A 80 -3.45 8.21 -13.54
CA GLU A 80 -2.81 7.73 -14.78
C GLU A 80 -1.37 7.24 -14.55
N ARG A 81 -1.13 6.66 -13.37
CA ARG A 81 0.19 6.26 -12.86
C ARG A 81 0.11 4.96 -12.10
N PHE A 82 1.20 4.19 -12.12
CA PHE A 82 1.33 2.99 -11.29
C PHE A 82 2.40 3.16 -10.22
N MET A 83 2.26 2.42 -9.13
CA MET A 83 3.26 2.35 -8.08
C MET A 83 4.48 1.56 -8.55
N ALA A 84 5.66 2.05 -8.18
CA ALA A 84 6.90 1.29 -8.34
C ALA A 84 6.84 -0.04 -7.57
N ASN A 85 7.59 -1.04 -8.00
CA ASN A 85 7.61 -2.35 -7.35
C ASN A 85 8.08 -2.28 -5.89
N GLU A 86 9.02 -1.40 -5.58
CA GLU A 86 9.53 -1.14 -4.25
C GLU A 86 8.44 -0.58 -3.32
N GLU A 87 7.60 0.30 -3.85
CA GLU A 87 6.45 0.86 -3.13
C GLU A 87 5.40 -0.25 -2.89
N ARG A 88 5.11 -1.06 -3.90
CA ARG A 88 4.19 -2.21 -3.76
C ARG A 88 4.70 -3.20 -2.71
N LEU A 89 5.98 -3.54 -2.74
CA LEU A 89 6.62 -4.42 -1.79
C LEU A 89 6.54 -3.86 -0.36
N TYR A 90 6.83 -2.57 -0.20
CA TYR A 90 6.72 -1.88 1.08
C TYR A 90 5.29 -1.96 1.62
N LEU A 91 4.28 -1.67 0.78
CA LEU A 91 2.88 -1.73 1.19
C LEU A 91 2.46 -3.14 1.59
N ILE A 92 2.92 -4.20 0.90
CA ILE A 92 2.63 -5.58 1.29
C ILE A 92 3.09 -5.83 2.73
N ILE A 93 4.34 -5.45 3.05
CA ILE A 93 4.93 -5.66 4.37
C ILE A 93 4.27 -4.78 5.43
N GLN A 94 3.91 -3.52 5.12
CA GLN A 94 3.27 -2.67 6.12
C GLN A 94 1.82 -3.08 6.39
N ILE A 95 1.09 -3.53 5.38
CA ILE A 95 -0.27 -4.04 5.56
C ILE A 95 -0.23 -5.26 6.48
N SER A 96 0.68 -6.23 6.27
CA SER A 96 0.77 -7.40 7.17
C SER A 96 1.06 -7.01 8.62
N ARG A 97 1.84 -5.94 8.87
CA ARG A 97 2.13 -5.40 10.20
C ARG A 97 0.95 -4.67 10.84
N VAL A 98 0.19 -3.89 10.07
CA VAL A 98 -1.00 -3.18 10.56
C VAL A 98 -2.13 -4.16 10.84
N MET A 99 -2.19 -5.27 10.08
CA MET A 99 -3.15 -6.35 10.28
C MET A 99 -2.77 -7.31 11.42
N ASP A 100 -1.65 -7.07 12.12
CA ASP A 100 -1.07 -7.93 13.15
C ASP A 100 -0.91 -9.41 12.72
N ARG A 101 -0.62 -9.62 11.42
CA ARG A 101 -0.32 -10.94 10.84
C ARG A 101 1.18 -11.24 10.86
N ALA A 102 1.95 -10.46 11.61
CA ALA A 102 3.39 -10.64 11.73
C ALA A 102 3.67 -11.91 12.55
N HIS A 103 4.39 -12.85 11.94
CA HIS A 103 4.91 -14.07 12.57
C HIS A 103 6.23 -13.77 13.29
#